data_AF-A0A1H1S5L7-F1
#
_entry.id   AF-A0A1H1S5L7-F1
#
_cell.length_a   1.000
_cell.length_b   1.000
_cell.length_c   1.000
_cell.angle_alpha   90.00
_cell.angle_beta   90.00
_cell.angle_gamma   90.00
#
_symmetry.space_group_name_H-M   'P 1'
#
loop_
_entity.id
_entity.type
_entity.pdbx_description
1 polymer ?
#
loop_
_entity_poly.entity_id
_entity_poly.type
_entity_poly.pdbx_seq_one_letter_code
_entity_poly.pdbx_strand_id
1 'polypeptide(L)'
;MINQKVHANPKLDLPEQAKVGDVLTLTGPIVNVFSGLYQLHFHKGGSDAAVVTGFNILSWDTLAFTVPNKVGKVTVSGIYATLTSLPEEVQFSAPLTIEPA
;
A
#
# COMPACT_ATOMS: atom_id res chain seq x y z
N MET A 1 7.31 32.95 1.94
CA MET A 1 6.45 31.95 1.28
C MET A 1 7.35 30.82 0.80
N ILE A 2 7.33 29.69 1.48
CA ILE A 2 8.08 28.50 1.05
C ILE A 2 7.23 27.85 -0.03
N ASN A 3 7.74 27.87 -1.26
CA ASN A 3 7.13 27.21 -2.40
C ASN A 3 7.43 25.70 -2.27
N GLN A 4 6.69 25.01 -1.40
CA GLN A 4 6.73 23.55 -1.35
C GLN A 4 6.06 23.04 -2.62
N LYS A 5 6.87 22.86 -3.67
CA LYS A 5 6.49 21.98 -4.78
C LYS A 5 6.28 20.61 -4.17
N VAL A 6 5.03 20.24 -3.99
CA VAL A 6 4.57 18.89 -3.64
C VAL A 6 5.34 17.94 -4.54
N HIS A 7 6.28 17.21 -3.93
CA HIS A 7 7.16 16.32 -4.66
C HIS A 7 6.32 15.22 -5.31
N ALA A 8 6.70 14.89 -6.54
CA ALA A 8 5.99 14.03 -7.47
C ALA A 8 5.47 12.73 -6.87
N ASN A 9 4.33 12.27 -7.40
CA ASN A 9 3.67 10.99 -7.11
C ASN A 9 4.65 9.91 -6.64
N PRO A 10 4.36 9.22 -5.52
CA PRO A 10 5.20 8.16 -5.00
C PRO A 10 5.48 7.12 -6.09
N LYS A 11 6.75 6.95 -6.48
CA LYS A 11 7.17 5.75 -7.21
C LYS A 11 7.16 4.61 -6.21
N LEU A 12 6.07 3.87 -6.25
CA LEU A 12 5.87 2.69 -5.45
C LEU A 12 6.60 1.54 -6.15
N ASP A 13 7.70 1.08 -5.56
CA ASP A 13 8.44 -0.08 -6.09
C ASP A 13 7.79 -1.37 -5.55
N LEU A 14 6.64 -1.73 -6.14
CA LEU A 14 6.02 -3.03 -5.92
C LEU A 14 6.36 -3.94 -7.11
N PRO A 15 6.69 -5.23 -6.87
CA PRO A 15 6.86 -6.18 -7.95
C PRO A 15 5.54 -6.37 -8.71
N GLU A 16 5.61 -6.72 -9.99
CA GLU A 16 4.42 -7.01 -10.79
C GLU A 16 3.67 -8.26 -10.32
N GLN A 17 4.39 -9.18 -9.67
CA GLN A 17 3.92 -10.50 -9.25
C GLN A 17 4.44 -10.84 -7.85
N ALA A 18 3.62 -11.53 -7.05
CA ALA A 18 4.00 -12.09 -5.75
C ALA A 18 3.13 -13.29 -5.41
N LYS A 19 3.58 -14.15 -4.49
CA LYS A 19 2.82 -15.33 -4.05
C LYS A 19 2.09 -15.07 -2.75
N VAL A 20 1.01 -15.80 -2.51
CA VAL A 20 0.34 -15.82 -1.20
C VAL A 20 1.35 -16.20 -0.11
N GLY A 21 1.45 -15.38 0.94
CA GLY A 21 2.36 -15.59 2.05
C GLY A 21 3.75 -14.97 1.88
N ASP A 22 4.09 -14.46 0.70
CA ASP A 22 5.34 -13.70 0.51
C ASP A 22 5.33 -12.46 1.41
N VAL A 23 6.51 -12.09 1.91
CA VAL A 23 6.70 -10.81 2.61
C VAL A 23 7.27 -9.81 1.61
N LEU A 24 6.48 -8.80 1.28
CA LEU A 24 6.90 -7.72 0.40
C LEU A 24 7.24 -6.47 1.21
N THR A 25 8.16 -5.68 0.66
CA THR A 25 8.51 -4.37 1.21
C THR A 25 7.92 -3.27 0.34
N LEU A 26 7.40 -2.23 0.98
CA LEU A 26 6.97 -1.01 0.33
C LEU A 26 7.89 0.12 0.79
N THR A 27 8.54 0.78 -0.15
CA THR A 27 9.43 1.92 0.15
C THR A 27 8.89 3.19 -0.50
N GLY A 28 8.81 4.28 0.26
CA GLY A 28 8.42 5.58 -0.27
C GLY A 28 8.25 6.66 0.81
N PRO A 29 8.27 7.95 0.41
CA PRO A 29 8.13 9.08 1.33
C PRO A 29 6.79 9.09 2.10
N ILE A 30 5.78 8.39 1.56
CA ILE A 30 4.44 8.20 2.14
C ILE A 30 4.45 7.24 3.33
N VAL A 31 5.46 6.38 3.46
CA VAL A 31 5.57 5.44 4.59
C VAL A 31 5.87 6.16 5.91
N ASN A 32 6.31 7.44 5.84
CA ASN A 32 6.61 8.30 6.99
C ASN A 32 5.35 8.70 7.81
N VAL A 33 4.14 8.54 7.28
CA VAL A 33 2.94 9.16 7.88
C VAL A 33 2.29 8.32 9.01
N PHE A 34 2.81 7.15 9.41
CA PHE A 34 1.98 6.17 10.13
C PHE A 34 2.23 5.99 11.63
N SER A 35 1.24 6.44 12.42
CA SER A 35 1.03 6.26 13.86
C SER A 35 0.16 5.04 14.22
N GLY A 36 0.13 3.99 13.38
CA GLY A 36 -0.68 2.78 13.62
C GLY A 36 -2.13 2.83 13.10
N LEU A 37 -2.51 3.88 12.38
CA LEU A 37 -3.85 4.06 11.80
C LEU A 37 -3.92 3.74 10.30
N TYR A 38 -2.86 3.26 9.68
CA TYR A 38 -2.85 2.97 8.24
C TYR A 38 -3.10 1.50 7.97
N GLN A 39 -3.67 1.23 6.82
CA GLN A 39 -4.16 -0.07 6.41
C GLN A 39 -3.85 -0.28 4.93
N LEU A 40 -3.36 -1.48 4.60
CA LEU A 40 -3.15 -1.90 3.22
C LEU A 40 -4.38 -2.67 2.74
N HIS A 41 -4.95 -2.21 1.64
CA HIS A 41 -6.14 -2.77 1.02
C HIS A 41 -5.78 -3.49 -0.27
N PHE A 42 -6.24 -4.72 -0.40
CA PHE A 42 -6.12 -5.51 -1.63
C PHE A 42 -7.51 -5.73 -2.21
N HIS A 43 -7.78 -5.21 -3.40
CA HIS A 43 -9.08 -5.31 -4.06
C HIS A 43 -8.93 -5.62 -5.55
N LYS A 44 -9.85 -6.41 -6.12
CA LYS A 44 -9.89 -6.73 -7.56
C LYS A 44 -10.66 -5.70 -8.39
N GLY A 45 -11.27 -4.70 -7.74
CA GLY A 45 -12.20 -3.76 -8.35
C GLY A 45 -13.65 -4.29 -8.35
N GLY A 46 -14.61 -3.42 -8.71
CA GLY A 46 -16.04 -3.76 -8.67
C GLY A 46 -16.58 -3.90 -7.25
N SER A 47 -17.41 -4.91 -6.99
CA SER A 47 -18.01 -5.20 -5.68
C SER A 47 -17.14 -6.10 -4.77
N ASP A 48 -15.90 -6.39 -5.17
CA ASP A 48 -14.98 -7.21 -4.39
C ASP A 48 -14.55 -6.50 -3.09
N ALA A 49 -14.79 -7.15 -1.95
CA ALA A 49 -14.42 -6.62 -0.64
C ALA A 49 -12.89 -6.53 -0.49
N ALA A 50 -12.41 -5.38 -0.04
CA ALA A 50 -10.99 -5.19 0.22
C ALA A 50 -10.52 -6.11 1.36
N VAL A 51 -9.35 -6.74 1.19
CA VAL A 51 -8.67 -7.41 2.29
C VAL A 51 -7.72 -6.42 2.96
N VAL A 52 -7.92 -6.22 4.26
CA VAL A 52 -7.08 -5.36 5.08
C VAL A 52 -5.91 -6.19 5.62
N THR A 53 -4.69 -5.79 5.29
CA THR A 53 -3.48 -6.43 5.80
C THR A 53 -2.74 -5.46 6.71
N GLY A 54 -2.29 -5.97 7.86
CA GLY A 54 -1.34 -5.25 8.71
C GLY A 54 0.04 -5.16 8.05
N PHE A 55 0.90 -4.29 8.58
CA PHE A 55 2.28 -4.16 8.15
C PHE A 55 3.19 -3.90 9.35
N ASN A 56 4.46 -4.22 9.16
CA ASN A 56 5.53 -3.90 10.09
C ASN A 56 6.32 -2.71 9.54
N ILE A 57 6.57 -1.70 10.36
CA ILE A 57 7.43 -0.58 9.99
C ILE A 57 8.88 -1.02 10.16
N LEU A 58 9.67 -1.01 9.08
CA LEU A 58 11.09 -1.35 9.10
C LEU A 58 11.96 -0.10 9.29
N SER A 59 11.55 1.02 8.68
CA SER A 59 12.19 2.33 8.78
C SER A 59 11.16 3.44 8.55
N TRP A 60 11.60 4.70 8.63
CA TRP A 60 10.76 5.87 8.35
C TRP A 60 10.17 5.91 6.93
N ASP A 61 10.77 5.19 5.99
CA ASP A 61 10.40 5.17 4.58
C ASP A 61 10.08 3.75 4.05
N THR A 62 10.15 2.72 4.89
CA THR A 62 9.92 1.33 4.48
C THR A 62 9.02 0.57 5.46
N LEU A 63 8.01 -0.10 4.91
CA LEU A 63 7.17 -1.06 5.62
C LEU A 63 7.26 -2.44 4.95
N ALA A 64 6.92 -3.49 5.70
CA ALA A 64 6.81 -4.85 5.21
C ALA A 64 5.42 -5.41 5.49
N PHE A 65 4.85 -6.15 4.55
CA PHE A 65 3.54 -6.77 4.69
C PHE A 65 3.53 -8.17 4.07
N THR A 66 2.66 -9.04 4.60
CA THR A 66 2.46 -10.39 4.04
C THR A 66 1.38 -10.34 2.96
N VAL A 67 1.65 -10.90 1.79
CA VAL A 67 0.70 -10.98 0.69
C VAL A 67 -0.49 -11.86 1.10
N PRO A 68 -1.73 -11.33 1.07
CA PRO A 68 -2.90 -12.07 1.51
C PRO A 68 -3.30 -13.15 0.50
N ASN A 69 -4.14 -14.09 0.94
CA ASN A 69 -4.74 -15.09 0.07
C ASN A 69 -5.84 -14.48 -0.83
N LYS A 70 -5.41 -13.73 -1.86
CA LYS A 70 -6.29 -13.06 -2.83
C LYS A 70 -5.76 -13.22 -4.26
N VAL A 71 -5.55 -14.47 -4.65
CA VAL A 71 -4.98 -14.88 -5.96
C VAL A 71 -5.67 -14.17 -7.15
N GLY A 72 -4.87 -13.70 -8.09
CA GLY A 72 -5.26 -12.97 -9.29
C GLY A 72 -4.75 -11.54 -9.33
N LYS A 73 -5.20 -10.76 -10.33
CA LYS A 73 -4.87 -9.34 -10.45
C LYS A 73 -5.60 -8.54 -9.36
N VAL A 74 -4.85 -7.86 -8.51
CA VAL A 74 -5.37 -6.98 -7.46
C VAL A 74 -4.75 -5.60 -7.59
N THR A 75 -5.43 -4.62 -7.02
CA THR A 75 -4.88 -3.30 -6.75
C THR A 75 -4.57 -3.24 -5.25
N VAL A 76 -3.34 -2.84 -4.93
CA VAL A 76 -2.89 -2.54 -3.58
C VAL A 76 -3.03 -1.04 -3.38
N SER A 77 -3.78 -0.64 -2.36
CA SER A 77 -3.92 0.74 -1.95
C SER A 77 -3.67 0.89 -0.46
N GLY A 78 -3.15 2.04 -0.06
CA GLY A 78 -3.01 2.38 1.35
C GLY A 78 -4.10 3.37 1.77
N ILE A 79 -4.76 3.12 2.90
CA ILE A 79 -5.82 3.98 3.46
C ILE A 79 -5.65 4.17 4.98
N TYR A 80 -6.23 5.22 5.56
CA TYR A 80 -6.37 5.32 7.02
C TYR A 80 -7.63 4.58 7.52
N ALA A 81 -7.51 3.92 8.67
CA ALA A 81 -8.58 3.19 9.36
C ALA A 81 -9.74 4.10 9.79
N THR A 82 -9.49 5.39 9.96
CA THR A 82 -10.52 6.42 10.05
C THR A 82 -10.76 6.99 8.66
N LEU A 83 -12.03 7.18 8.27
CA LEU A 83 -12.49 7.70 6.96
C LEU A 83 -11.97 9.12 6.59
N THR A 84 -10.97 9.63 7.30
CA THR A 84 -10.20 10.80 6.93
C THR A 84 -9.51 10.53 5.59
N SER A 85 -9.98 11.23 4.56
CA SER A 85 -9.35 11.28 3.26
C SER A 85 -7.86 11.57 3.42
N LEU A 86 -7.02 10.68 2.90
CA LEU A 86 -5.61 10.93 2.73
C LEU A 86 -5.43 12.23 1.93
N PRO A 87 -4.53 13.14 2.33
CA PRO A 87 -3.99 14.12 1.39
C PRO A 87 -3.57 13.39 0.11
N GLU A 88 -3.89 13.91 -1.08
CA GLU A 88 -3.62 13.22 -2.36
C GLU A 88 -2.14 12.80 -2.48
N GLU A 89 -1.26 13.58 -1.86
CA GLU A 89 0.19 13.42 -1.77
C GLU A 89 0.63 12.12 -1.07
N VAL A 90 -0.25 11.52 -0.26
CA VAL A 90 0.02 10.31 0.54
C VAL A 90 -0.87 9.12 0.12
N GLN A 91 -1.65 9.29 -0.94
CA GLN A 91 -2.40 8.18 -1.56
C GLN A 91 -1.46 7.38 -2.46
N PHE A 92 -1.55 6.05 -2.37
CA PHE A 92 -0.95 5.18 -3.37
C PHE A 92 -1.94 4.12 -3.83
N SER A 93 -1.79 3.74 -5.09
CA SER A 93 -2.54 2.66 -5.72
C SER A 93 -1.64 2.04 -6.78
N ALA A 94 -1.41 0.74 -6.70
CA ALA A 94 -0.56 0.02 -7.63
C ALA A 94 -1.12 -1.38 -7.94
N PRO A 95 -0.97 -1.86 -9.17
CA PRO A 95 -1.36 -3.22 -9.52
C PRO A 95 -0.36 -4.23 -8.95
N LEU A 96 -0.86 -5.39 -8.54
CA LEU A 96 -0.09 -6.57 -8.15
C LEU A 96 -0.82 -7.82 -8.65
N THR A 97 -0.10 -8.79 -9.20
CA THR A 97 -0.67 -10.11 -9.51
C THR A 97 -0.28 -11.09 -8.42
N ILE A 98 -1.26 -11.64 -7.70
CA ILE A 98 -1.03 -12.62 -6.65
C ILE A 98 -1.15 -14.04 -7.22
N GLU A 99 -0.13 -14.85 -7.06
CA GLU A 99 -0.09 -16.27 -7.42
C GLU A 99 -0.31 -17.16 -6.20
N PRO A 100 -0.76 -18.42 -6.36
CA PRO A 100 -0.74 -19.40 -5.28
C PRO A 100 0.68 -19.62 -4.73
N ALA A 101 0.78 -20.03 -3.45
CA ALA A 101 2.06 -20.34 -2.79
C ALA A 101 2.87 -21.41 -3.55
#